data_AF-A0A7X7H0M1-F1
#
_entry.id   AF-A0A7X7H0M1-F1
#
_cell.length_a   1.000
_cell.length_b   1.000
_cell.length_c   1.000
_cell.angle_alpha   90.00
_cell.angle_beta   90.00
_cell.angle_gamma   90.00
#
_symmetry.space_group_name_H-M   'P 1'
#
loop_
_entity.id
_entity.type
_entity.pdbx_description
1 polymer ?
#
loop_
_entity_poly.entity_id
_entity_poly.type
_entity_poly.pdbx_seq_one_letter_code
_entity_poly.pdbx_strand_id
1 'polypeptide(L)' 'IVIAEVDEILPIGDIDPNNVVTPGIFIDALVLKGGNTYAART' A
#
# COMPACT_ATOMS: atom_id res chain seq x y z
N ILE A 1 9.55 -11.46 -0.63
CA ILE A 1 8.71 -10.61 0.23
C ILE A 1 9.02 -9.16 -0.07
N VAL A 2 8.01 -8.37 -0.43
CA VAL A 2 8.10 -6.95 -0.80
C VAL A 2 7.22 -6.16 0.17
N ILE A 3 7.84 -5.25 0.90
CA ILE A 3 7.20 -4.40 1.90
C ILE A 3 7.35 -2.95 1.43
N ALA A 4 6.24 -2.23 1.31
CA ALA A 4 6.26 -0.82 0.94
C ALA A 4 5.91 0.06 2.14
N GLU A 5 6.80 1.01 2.45
CA GLU A 5 6.53 2.08 3.41
C GLU A 5 5.80 3.21 2.69
N VAL A 6 4.67 3.65 3.24
CA VAL A 6 3.77 4.65 2.65
C VAL A 6 3.45 5.74 3.65
N ASP A 7 3.18 6.94 3.15
CA ASP A 7 2.77 8.07 4.00
C ASP A 7 1.30 7.98 4.43
N GLU A 8 0.43 7.36 3.62
CA GLU A 8 -1.00 7.19 3.90
C GLU A 8 -1.58 5.86 3.34
N ILE A 9 -2.70 5.41 3.91
CA ILE A 9 -3.47 4.26 3.42
C ILE A 9 -4.88 4.74 3.10
N LEU A 10 -5.33 4.48 1.87
CA LEU A 10 -6.63 4.92 1.36
C LEU A 10 -7.57 3.72 1.11
N PRO A 11 -8.90 3.92 1.18
CA PRO A 11 -9.90 2.96 0.70
C PRO A 11 -9.69 2.52 -0.76
N ILE A 12 -10.21 1.33 -1.09
CA ILE A 12 -10.16 0.82 -2.46
C ILE A 12 -10.99 1.72 -3.38
N GLY A 13 -10.38 2.16 -4.48
CA GLY A 13 -11.02 3.03 -5.48
C GLY A 13 -10.71 4.51 -5.31
N ASP A 14 -10.10 4.93 -4.19
CA ASP A 14 -9.75 6.34 -3.95
C ASP A 14 -8.51 6.80 -4.74
N ILE A 15 -7.72 5.86 -5.29
CA ILE A 15 -6.61 6.15 -6.20
C ILE A 15 -7.09 5.95 -7.65
N ASP A 16 -6.97 6.99 -8.48
CA ASP A 16 -7.22 6.88 -9.92
C ASP A 16 -6.31 5.81 -10.53
N PRO A 17 -6.84 4.82 -11.28
CA PRO A 17 -6.04 3.76 -11.90
C PRO A 17 -4.89 4.27 -12.78
N ASN A 18 -5.03 5.45 -13.41
CA ASN A 18 -3.98 6.06 -14.24
C ASN A 18 -2.85 6.65 -13.39
N ASN A 19 -3.08 6.87 -12.10
CA ASN A 19 -2.08 7.36 -11.14
C ASN A 19 -1.39 6.21 -10.39
N VAL A 20 -1.82 4.96 -10.57
CA VAL A 20 -1.17 3.78 -9.96
C VAL A 20 0.12 3.45 -10.71
N VAL A 21 1.26 3.79 -10.11
CA VAL A 21 2.58 3.52 -10.73
C VAL A 21 3.06 2.10 -10.42
N THR A 22 2.80 1.59 -9.22
CA THR A 22 3.20 0.24 -8.81
C THR A 22 1.96 -0.57 -8.44
N PRO A 23 1.61 -1.61 -9.23
CA PRO A 23 0.47 -2.46 -8.92
C PRO A 23 0.61 -3.19 -7.57
N GLY A 24 -0.48 -3.20 -6.78
CA GLY A 24 -0.51 -3.86 -5.47
C GLY A 24 -0.27 -5.37 -5.50
N ILE A 25 -0.34 -6.01 -6.67
CA ILE A 25 -0.01 -7.44 -6.82
C ILE A 25 1.46 -7.76 -6.51
N PHE A 26 2.35 -6.78 -6.65
CA PHE A 26 3.77 -6.93 -6.35
C PHE A 26 4.12 -6.69 -4.88
N ILE A 27 3.13 -6.31 -4.06
CA ILE A 27 3.33 -5.92 -2.67
C ILE A 27 2.73 -6.98 -1.76
N ASP A 28 3.50 -7.45 -0.78
CA ASP A 28 3.04 -8.43 0.22
C ASP A 28 2.47 -7.73 1.46
N ALA A 29 3.06 -6.59 1.87
CA ALA A 29 2.61 -5.78 3.01
C ALA A 29 2.89 -4.29 2.83
N LEU A 30 2.02 -3.47 3.43
CA LEU A 30 2.15 -2.01 3.55
C LEU A 30 2.45 -1.61 4.99
N VAL A 31 3.34 -0.65 5.18
CA VAL A 31 3.72 -0.07 6.49
C VAL A 31 3.50 1.43 6.45
N LEU A 32 2.77 1.98 7.42
CA LEU A 32 2.65 3.43 7.56
C LEU A 32 3.92 4.03 8.16
N LYS A 33 4.44 5.08 7.52
CA LYS A 33 5.62 5.81 7.99
C LYS A 33 5.45 6.29 9.43
N GLY A 34 6.41 5.95 10.28
CA GLY A 34 6.40 6.32 11.70
C GLY A 34 5.27 5.70 12.54
N GLY A 35 4.51 4.75 12.00
CA GLY A 35 3.43 4.05 12.68
C GLY A 35 3.68 2.55 12.86
N ASN A 36 2.89 1.93 13.73
CA ASN A 36 2.87 0.47 13.94
C ASN A 36 1.72 -0.22 13.18
N THR A 37 1.19 0.44 12.14
CA THR A 37 0.03 -0.06 11.38
C THR A 37 0.50 -0.80 10.14
N TYR A 38 -0.02 -2.02 9.95
CA TYR A 38 0.33 -2.91 8.85
C TYR A 38 -0.94 -3.34 8.12
N ALA A 39 -0.93 -3.27 6.79
CA ALA A 39 -1.95 -3.88 5.94
C ALA A 39 -1.27 -4.96 5.10
N ALA A 40 -1.62 -6.23 5.33
CA ALA A 40 -1.06 -7.37 4.64
C ALA A 40 -2.14 -8.11 3.86
N ARG A 41 -1.78 -8.68 2.71
CA ARG A 41 -2.68 -9.54 1.94
C ARG A 41 -2.79 -10.88 2.67
N THR A 42 -4.01 -11.31 3.00
CA THR A 42 -4.31 -12.70 3.45
C THR A 42 -4.46 -13.62 2.24
#